data_AF-A0A2S0LHI0-F1
#
_entry.id   AF-A0A2S0LHI0-F1
#
_cell.length_a   1.000
_cell.length_b   1.000
_cell.length_c   1.000
_cell.angle_alpha   90.00
_cell.angle_beta   90.00
_cell.angle_gamma   90.00
#
_symmetry.space_group_name_H-M   'P 1'
#
loop_
_entity.id
_entity.type
_entity.pdbx_description
1 polymer ?
#
loop_
_entity_poly.entity_id
_entity_poly.type
_entity_poly.pdbx_seq_one_letter_code
_entity_poly.pdbx_strand_id
1 'polypeptide(L)' 'MNIMILQEPTFLTDRQGNTLSAVVPIEQYNELLRIAELYEELEDLQLYYESKADPTPAEPADIVFKRIEARRNQNEN' A
#
# COMPACT_ATOMS: atom_id res chain seq x y z
N MET A 1 6.75 -24.30 2.13
CA MET A 1 6.91 -23.01 1.44
C MET A 1 8.06 -23.18 0.46
N ASN A 2 7.81 -23.07 -0.84
CA ASN A 2 8.89 -23.17 -1.83
C ASN A 2 9.66 -21.84 -1.84
N ILE A 3 10.98 -21.88 -1.77
CA ILE A 3 11.81 -20.68 -1.80
C ILE A 3 12.07 -20.34 -3.27
N MET A 4 11.35 -19.35 -3.83
CA MET A 4 11.67 -18.85 -5.17
C MET A 4 12.92 -17.96 -5.08
N ILE A 5 13.95 -18.30 -5.85
CA ILE A 5 15.16 -17.48 -5.96
C ILE A 5 14.89 -16.42 -7.04
N LEU A 6 14.76 -15.17 -6.62
CA LEU A 6 14.64 -14.04 -7.54
C LEU A 6 15.95 -13.89 -8.33
N GLN A 7 15.86 -13.82 -9.65
CA GLN A 7 17.00 -13.55 -10.53
C GLN A 7 17.27 -12.04 -10.61
N GLU A 8 18.51 -11.66 -10.87
CA GLU A 8 18.85 -10.25 -11.10
C GLU A 8 18.16 -9.75 -12.39
N PRO A 9 17.45 -8.60 -12.34
CA PRO A 9 16.82 -8.03 -13.53
C PRO A 9 17.85 -7.59 -14.57
N THR A 10 17.57 -7.82 -15.85
CA THR A 10 18.35 -7.23 -16.94
C THR A 10 17.85 -5.82 -17.24
N PHE A 11 18.69 -4.81 -17.05
CA PHE A 11 18.33 -3.42 -17.31
C PHE A 11 18.56 -3.03 -18.78
N LEU A 12 17.55 -2.41 -19.39
CA LEU A 12 17.65 -1.78 -20.70
C LEU A 12 17.81 -0.26 -20.50
N THR A 13 18.86 0.30 -21.09
CA THR A 13 19.23 1.71 -20.97
C THR A 13 19.05 2.46 -22.28
N ASP A 14 18.91 3.79 -22.20
CA ASP A 14 18.98 4.68 -23.35
C ASP A 14 20.43 4.90 -23.82
N ARG A 15 20.61 5.75 -24.85
CA ARG A 15 21.94 6.07 -25.41
C ARG A 15 22.81 6.92 -24.48
N GLN A 16 22.23 7.50 -23.43
CA GLN A 16 22.91 8.28 -22.41
C GLN A 16 23.27 7.43 -21.18
N GLY A 17 22.79 6.17 -21.12
CA GLY A 17 23.01 5.25 -20.02
C GLY A 17 21.91 5.27 -18.95
N ASN A 18 20.81 6.01 -19.14
CA ASN A 18 19.71 6.04 -18.18
C ASN A 18 18.89 4.75 -18.31
N THR A 19 18.57 4.10 -17.19
CA THR A 19 17.69 2.92 -17.18
C THR A 19 16.27 3.29 -17.57
N LEU A 20 15.75 2.64 -18.61
CA LEU A 20 14.37 2.82 -19.10
C LEU A 20 13.43 1.73 -18.58
N SER A 21 13.91 0.49 -18.50
CA SER A 21 13.10 -0.66 -18.08
C SER A 21 13.96 -1.80 -17.54
N ALA A 22 13.38 -2.63 -16.69
CA ALA A 22 13.97 -3.88 -16.25
C ALA A 22 13.22 -5.07 -16.88
N VAL A 23 13.96 -6.07 -17.35
CA VAL A 23 13.42 -7.35 -17.84
C VAL A 23 13.66 -8.42 -16.78
N VAL A 24 12.57 -9.09 -16.38
CA VAL A 24 12.54 -10.21 -15.43
C VAL A 24 11.75 -11.38 -16.02
N PRO A 25 11.98 -12.63 -15.57
CA PRO A 25 11.11 -13.75 -15.91
C PRO A 25 9.64 -13.47 -15.52
N ILE A 26 8.69 -13.94 -16.33
CA ILE A 26 7.26 -13.67 -16.09
C ILE A 26 6.76 -14.27 -14.76
N GLU A 27 7.30 -15.42 -14.36
CA GLU A 27 7.01 -16.05 -13.06
C GLU A 27 7.48 -15.15 -11.90
N GLN A 28 8.66 -14.55 -12.03
CA GLN A 28 9.21 -13.62 -11.04
C GLN A 28 8.42 -12.30 -10.98
N TYR A 29 7.93 -11.79 -12.12
CA TYR A 29 7.04 -10.62 -12.13
C TYR A 29 5.73 -10.90 -11.37
N ASN A 30 5.09 -12.04 -11.66
CA ASN A 30 3.86 -12.45 -10.98
C ASN A 30 4.08 -12.72 -9.47
N GLU A 31 5.24 -13.29 -9.11
CA GLU A 31 5.64 -13.48 -7.71
C GLU A 31 5.78 -12.13 -6.99
N LEU A 32 6.41 -11.14 -7.61
CA LEU A 32 6.58 -9.80 -7.04
C LEU A 32 5.24 -9.07 -6.85
N LEU A 33 4.30 -9.20 -7.80
CA LEU A 33 2.92 -8.70 -7.63
C LEU A 33 2.24 -9.36 -6.42
N ARG A 34 2.25 -10.70 -6.37
CA ARG A 34 1.64 -11.48 -5.28
C ARG A 34 2.45 -11.47 -3.96
N ILE A 35 3.56 -10.74 -3.92
CA ILE A 35 4.24 -10.32 -2.69
C ILE A 35 3.72 -8.93 -2.28
N ALA A 36 3.62 -7.98 -3.21
CA ALA A 36 3.09 -6.64 -2.93
C ALA A 36 1.65 -6.69 -2.38
N GLU A 37 0.77 -7.46 -3.02
CA GLU A 37 -0.62 -7.70 -2.56
C GLU A 37 -0.65 -8.24 -1.11
N LEU A 38 0.24 -9.19 -0.78
CA LEU A 38 0.34 -9.74 0.57
C LEU A 38 0.84 -8.71 1.60
N TYR A 39 1.70 -7.76 1.19
CA TYR A 39 2.13 -6.67 2.07
C TYR A 39 1.00 -5.68 2.34
N GLU A 40 0.14 -5.38 1.34
CA GLU A 40 -1.07 -4.56 1.55
C GLU A 40 -2.05 -5.25 2.51
N GLU A 41 -2.31 -6.55 2.34
CA GLU A 41 -3.15 -7.32 3.28
C GLU A 41 -2.58 -7.35 4.72
N LEU A 42 -1.25 -7.39 4.87
CA LEU A 42 -0.58 -7.36 6.17
C LEU A 42 -0.63 -5.96 6.81
N GLU A 43 -0.56 -4.88 6.02
CA GLU A 43 -0.71 -3.50 6.50
C GLU A 43 -2.13 -3.26 7.01
N ASP A 44 -3.15 -3.70 6.28
CA ASP A 44 -4.55 -3.64 6.72
C ASP A 44 -4.79 -4.40 8.03
N LEU A 45 -4.19 -5.60 8.18
CA LEU A 45 -4.25 -6.35 9.43
C LEU A 45 -3.51 -5.63 10.57
N GLN A 46 -2.36 -5.01 10.30
CA GLN A 46 -1.63 -4.22 11.30
C GLN A 46 -2.46 -3.01 11.77
N LEU A 47 -3.02 -2.22 10.84
CA LEU A 47 -3.91 -1.10 11.13
C LEU A 47 -5.15 -1.53 11.94
N TYR A 48 -5.71 -2.70 11.63
CA TYR A 48 -6.79 -3.27 12.44
C TYR A 48 -6.34 -3.54 13.89
N TYR A 49 -5.21 -4.22 14.11
CA TYR A 49 -4.73 -4.50 15.47
C TYR A 49 -4.33 -3.23 16.23
N GLU A 50 -3.72 -2.24 15.57
CA GLU A 50 -3.39 -0.94 16.16
C GLU A 50 -4.66 -0.19 16.59
N SER A 51 -5.68 -0.12 15.72
CA SER A 51 -6.97 0.52 16.07
C SER A 51 -7.75 -0.22 17.17
N LYS A 52 -7.49 -1.52 17.38
CA LYS A 52 -8.06 -2.30 18.49
C LYS A 52 -7.26 -2.18 19.79
N ALA A 53 -5.99 -1.80 19.70
CA ALA A 53 -5.13 -1.54 20.87
C ALA A 53 -5.29 -0.11 21.40
N ASP A 54 -5.77 0.84 20.59
CA ASP A 54 -6.11 2.19 21.03
C ASP A 54 -7.23 2.16 22.10
N PRO A 55 -6.99 2.67 23.32
CA PRO A 55 -8.00 2.70 24.39
C PRO A 55 -9.07 3.77 24.18
N THR A 56 -8.96 4.60 23.14
CA THR A 56 -9.92 5.68 22.84
C THR A 56 -11.30 5.08 22.50
N PRO A 57 -12.38 5.47 23.21
CA PRO A 57 -13.72 4.98 22.90
C PRO A 57 -14.13 5.36 21.47
N ALA A 58 -14.65 4.39 20.71
CA ALA A 58 -15.16 4.65 19.37
C ALA A 58 -16.36 5.61 19.42
N GLU A 59 -16.28 6.72 18.69
CA GLU A 59 -17.40 7.65 18.53
C GLU A 59 -18.43 7.12 17.52
N PRO A 60 -19.74 7.33 17.75
CA PRO A 60 -20.76 7.01 16.76
C PRO A 60 -20.55 7.77 15.44
N ALA A 61 -20.68 7.07 14.31
CA ALA A 61 -20.36 7.62 12.99
C ALA A 61 -21.16 8.89 12.66
N ASP A 62 -22.41 9.01 13.11
CA ASP A 62 -23.23 10.20 12.90
C ASP A 62 -22.72 11.44 13.65
N ILE A 63 -22.05 11.28 14.79
CA ILE A 63 -21.37 12.36 15.52
C ILE A 63 -20.12 12.80 14.74
N VAL A 64 -19.34 11.83 14.25
CA VAL A 64 -18.14 12.09 13.44
C VAL A 64 -18.50 12.81 12.14
N PHE A 65 -19.53 12.36 11.41
CA PHE A 65 -19.97 12.97 10.15
C PHE A 65 -20.48 14.40 10.36
N LYS A 66 -21.32 14.67 11.38
CA LYS A 66 -21.75 16.03 11.73
C LYS A 66 -20.56 16.98 11.96
N ARG A 67 -19.50 16.49 12.62
CA ARG A 67 -18.27 17.24 12.87
C ARG A 67 -17.42 17.48 11.61
N ILE A 68 -17.42 16.54 10.65
CA ILE A 68 -16.75 16.71 9.35
C ILE A 68 -17.49 17.75 8.50
N GLU A 69 -18.81 17.65 8.37
CA GLU A 69 -19.62 18.60 7.59
C GLU A 69 -19.55 20.02 8.16
N ALA A 70 -19.57 20.18 9.49
CA ALA A 70 -19.40 21.47 10.14
C ALA A 70 -18.05 22.15 9.78
N ARG A 71 -16.97 21.36 9.61
CA ARG A 71 -15.65 21.87 9.20
C ARG A 71 -15.60 22.22 7.71
N ARG A 72 -16.28 21.46 6.85
CA ARG A 72 -16.39 21.76 5.41
C ARG A 72 -17.04 23.14 5.22
N ASN A 73 -18.20 23.35 5.82
CA ASN A 73 -18.95 24.60 5.74
C ASN A 73 -18.23 25.81 6.38
N GLN A 74 -17.25 25.59 7.26
CA GLN A 74 -16.41 26.65 7.83
C GLN A 74 -15.25 27.06 6.93
N ASN A 75 -14.81 26.19 6.02
CA ASN A 75 -13.71 26.45 5.08
C ASN A 75 -14.19 27.00 3.72
N GLU A 76 -15.51 27.17 3.54
CA GLU A 76 -16.14 27.74 2.34
C GLU A 76 -16.56 29.23 2.52
N ASN A 77 -16.18 29.86 3.64
CA ASN A 77 -16.31 31.31 3.91
C ASN A 77 -14.95 31.99 4.04
#